data_AF-A0A1B6M1K6-F1
#
_entry.id   AF-A0A1B6M1K6-F1
#
_cell.length_a   1.000
_cell.length_b   1.000
_cell.length_c   1.000
_cell.angle_alpha   90.00
_cell.angle_beta   90.00
_cell.angle_gamma   90.00
#
_symmetry.space_group_name_H-M   'P 1'
#
loop_
_entity.id
_entity.type
_entity.pdbx_description
1 polymer ?
#
loop_
_entity_poly.entity_id
_entity_poly.type
_entity_poly.pdbx_seq_one_letter_code
_entity_poly.pdbx_strand_id
1 'polypeptide(L)'
;TLQFFGTQFLKMSIYCMGFVSVIVALFTLTLITEANLVRESLSETEKTYLRDKRLMEWSVKNNMTIYYTIDSSFSPMEKEYIYDKIDKYSGYSCVRWYPSIPGKMISVKILPSQSTCHTRQGGKVNTTEVFLLKECFKESWVMHEISHAMGFGHEHQRRDRNCFMDVDQIHLENSDYYLIPNIDTSFPYDWTSVTHFRFRDTFKPRRDALQVFGTNETRFGAYERLSSMDIWKLNYYFCGGEHYCDHFPGHCKKSQDWVSANSRECMKATVV
;
A
#
# COMPACT_ATOMS: atom_id res chain seq x y z
N THR A 1 -11.34 52.84 42.21
CA THR A 1 -12.29 52.65 41.08
C THR A 1 -11.64 52.00 39.86
N LEU A 2 -10.41 52.36 39.46
CA LEU A 2 -9.72 51.73 38.30
C LEU A 2 -9.42 50.22 38.44
N GLN A 3 -9.18 49.71 39.65
CA GLN A 3 -8.80 48.31 39.88
C GLN A 3 -9.97 47.31 39.73
N PHE A 4 -11.21 47.81 39.78
CA PHE A 4 -12.43 47.00 39.64
C PHE A 4 -12.82 46.78 38.16
N PHE A 5 -12.48 47.73 37.29
CA PHE A 5 -12.75 47.62 35.84
C PHE A 5 -11.77 46.67 35.14
N GLY A 6 -10.50 46.63 35.55
CA GLY A 6 -9.51 45.73 34.94
C GLY A 6 -9.78 44.24 35.15
N THR A 7 -10.33 43.85 36.30
CA THR A 7 -10.68 42.44 36.61
C THR A 7 -11.96 41.98 35.91
N GLN A 8 -12.92 42.87 35.67
CA GLN A 8 -14.10 42.56 34.85
C GLN A 8 -13.74 42.42 33.36
N PHE A 9 -12.87 43.28 32.82
CA PHE A 9 -12.39 43.15 31.44
C PHE A 9 -11.59 41.86 31.20
N LEU A 10 -10.72 41.47 32.15
CA LEU A 10 -9.99 40.20 32.05
C LEU A 10 -10.94 38.99 32.07
N LYS A 11 -11.93 38.99 32.98
CA LYS A 11 -12.94 37.92 33.03
C LYS A 11 -13.74 37.86 31.73
N MET A 12 -14.22 38.99 31.23
CA MET A 12 -15.00 39.05 29.99
C MET A 12 -14.18 38.58 28.78
N SER A 13 -12.88 38.92 28.71
CA SER A 13 -11.96 38.43 27.69
C SER A 13 -11.74 36.91 27.78
N ILE A 14 -11.59 36.35 28.99
CA ILE A 14 -11.45 34.90 29.20
C ILE A 14 -12.74 34.17 28.82
N TYR A 15 -13.91 34.71 29.18
CA TYR A 15 -15.20 34.16 28.76
C TYR A 15 -15.36 34.22 27.24
N CYS A 16 -14.97 35.31 26.60
CA CYS A 16 -15.05 35.46 25.14
C CYS A 16 -14.10 34.50 24.42
N MET A 17 -12.85 34.36 24.88
CA MET A 17 -11.89 33.38 24.36
C MET A 17 -12.35 31.93 24.59
N GLY A 18 -12.93 31.62 25.75
CA GLY A 18 -13.53 30.32 26.04
C GLY A 18 -14.73 30.01 25.16
N PHE A 19 -15.60 31.00 24.92
CA PHE A 19 -16.77 30.86 24.05
C PHE A 19 -16.37 30.66 22.58
N VAL A 20 -15.39 31.42 22.09
CA VAL A 20 -14.81 31.22 20.75
C VAL A 20 -14.18 29.83 20.63
N SER A 21 -13.43 29.39 21.64
CA SER A 21 -12.82 28.04 21.64
C SER A 21 -13.87 26.93 21.61
N VAL A 22 -14.97 27.07 22.34
CA VAL A 22 -16.09 26.11 22.35
C VAL A 22 -16.83 26.11 21.01
N ILE A 23 -17.08 27.29 20.40
CA ILE A 23 -17.70 27.38 19.08
C ILE A 23 -16.82 26.73 18.01
N VAL A 24 -15.52 27.00 18.03
CA VAL A 24 -14.55 26.36 17.10
C VAL A 24 -14.55 24.85 17.32
N ALA A 25 -14.49 24.38 18.56
CA ALA A 25 -14.55 22.95 18.87
C ALA A 25 -15.85 22.31 18.36
N LEU A 26 -17.02 22.92 18.62
CA LEU A 26 -18.31 22.43 18.14
C LEU A 26 -18.36 22.41 16.62
N PHE A 27 -17.95 23.48 15.94
CA PHE A 27 -17.94 23.57 14.48
C PHE A 27 -17.00 22.52 13.85
N THR A 28 -15.80 22.33 14.42
CA THR A 28 -14.90 21.26 13.96
C THR A 28 -15.49 19.88 14.20
N LEU A 29 -16.17 19.66 15.33
CA LEU A 29 -16.85 18.40 15.62
C LEU A 29 -17.96 18.14 14.60
N THR A 30 -18.75 19.17 14.27
CA THR A 30 -19.83 19.11 13.27
C THR A 30 -19.29 18.77 11.88
N LEU A 31 -18.23 19.45 11.44
CA LEU A 31 -17.57 19.16 10.16
C LEU A 31 -16.98 17.74 10.11
N ILE A 32 -16.39 17.27 11.21
CA ILE A 32 -15.88 15.90 11.32
C ILE A 32 -17.03 14.89 11.25
N THR A 33 -18.15 15.14 11.94
CA THR A 33 -19.33 14.27 11.88
C THR A 33 -19.94 14.23 10.48
N GLU A 34 -20.09 15.37 9.81
CA GLU A 34 -20.60 15.43 8.45
C GLU A 34 -19.67 14.70 7.47
N ALA A 35 -18.35 14.92 7.55
CA ALA A 35 -17.38 14.22 6.72
C ALA A 35 -17.39 12.70 6.97
N ASN A 36 -17.63 12.25 8.20
CA ASN A 36 -17.76 10.83 8.52
C ASN A 36 -19.07 10.25 7.97
N LEU A 37 -20.20 10.95 8.10
CA LEU A 37 -21.49 10.53 7.56
C LEU A 37 -21.44 10.42 6.02
N VAL A 38 -20.83 11.39 5.35
CA VAL A 38 -20.61 11.35 3.90
C VAL A 38 -19.80 10.11 3.50
N ARG A 39 -18.75 9.77 4.26
CA ARG A 39 -17.94 8.56 3.99
C ARG A 39 -18.69 7.26 4.21
N GLU A 40 -19.57 7.19 5.20
CA GLU A 40 -20.40 6.00 5.44
C GLU A 40 -21.43 5.78 4.32
N SER A 41 -21.90 6.86 3.69
CA SER A 41 -22.83 6.82 2.55
C SER A 41 -22.20 6.43 1.20
N LEU A 42 -20.87 6.32 1.11
CA LEU A 42 -20.18 5.91 -0.13
C LEU A 42 -20.51 4.46 -0.52
N SER A 43 -20.59 4.20 -1.83
CA SER A 43 -20.69 2.83 -2.36
C SER A 43 -19.43 2.02 -2.05
N GLU A 44 -19.52 0.69 -2.03
CA GLU A 44 -18.32 -0.14 -1.80
C GLU A 44 -17.24 0.01 -2.89
N THR A 45 -17.63 0.35 -4.12
CA THR A 45 -16.68 0.66 -5.20
C THR A 45 -15.89 1.94 -4.90
N GLU A 46 -16.56 3.01 -4.45
CA GLU A 46 -15.90 4.27 -4.05
C GLU A 46 -15.03 4.07 -2.80
N LYS A 47 -15.51 3.29 -1.82
CA LYS A 47 -14.71 2.94 -0.65
C LYS A 47 -13.46 2.16 -1.04
N THR A 48 -13.57 1.21 -1.98
CA THR A 48 -12.43 0.43 -2.51
C THR A 48 -11.42 1.32 -3.23
N TYR A 49 -11.89 2.25 -4.07
CA TYR A 49 -11.05 3.26 -4.72
C TYR A 49 -10.28 4.11 -3.70
N LEU A 50 -10.94 4.53 -2.62
CA LEU A 50 -10.32 5.29 -1.53
C LEU A 50 -9.42 4.46 -0.60
N ARG A 51 -9.44 3.13 -0.69
CA ARG A 51 -8.57 2.24 0.07
C ARG A 51 -7.28 1.91 -0.69
N ASP A 52 -7.36 1.83 -2.02
CA ASP A 52 -6.20 1.68 -2.90
C ASP A 52 -5.53 3.04 -3.15
N LYS A 53 -4.50 3.33 -2.36
CA LYS A 53 -3.75 4.60 -2.45
C LYS A 53 -3.14 4.83 -3.83
N ARG A 54 -2.81 3.77 -4.56
CA ARG A 54 -2.28 3.84 -5.93
C ARG A 54 -3.34 4.33 -6.91
N LEU A 55 -4.61 4.02 -6.68
CA LEU A 55 -5.72 4.46 -7.54
C LEU A 55 -6.26 5.85 -7.22
N MET A 56 -5.96 6.42 -6.06
CA MET A 56 -6.37 7.78 -5.68
C MET A 56 -5.99 8.84 -6.73
N GLU A 57 -6.75 9.93 -6.75
CA GLU A 57 -6.47 11.12 -7.55
C GLU A 57 -5.04 11.63 -7.35
N TRP A 58 -4.41 12.08 -8.44
CA TRP A 58 -3.02 12.53 -8.42
C TRP A 58 -2.78 13.64 -7.38
N SER A 59 -3.69 14.61 -7.31
CA SER A 59 -3.63 15.73 -6.37
C SER A 59 -3.67 15.30 -4.89
N VAL A 60 -4.13 14.07 -4.61
CA VAL A 60 -4.22 13.50 -3.26
C VAL A 60 -2.99 12.64 -2.95
N LYS A 61 -2.54 11.80 -3.89
CA LYS A 61 -1.47 10.82 -3.64
C LYS A 61 -0.05 11.35 -3.91
N ASN A 62 0.10 12.39 -4.73
CA ASN A 62 1.41 12.96 -5.01
C ASN A 62 2.04 13.55 -3.74
N ASN A 63 3.26 13.13 -3.41
CA ASN A 63 3.99 13.51 -2.20
C ASN A 63 3.16 13.30 -0.92
N MET A 64 2.36 12.23 -0.89
CA MET A 64 1.43 12.00 0.21
C MET A 64 2.14 11.73 1.54
N THR A 65 1.45 12.06 2.63
CA THR A 65 1.87 11.72 3.99
C THR A 65 0.99 10.61 4.54
N ILE A 66 1.61 9.55 5.03
CA ILE A 66 0.97 8.42 5.70
C ILE A 66 1.08 8.61 7.21
N TYR A 67 -0.06 8.78 7.87
CA TYR A 67 -0.11 8.73 9.34
C TYR A 67 -0.47 7.31 9.79
N TYR A 68 0.38 6.71 10.63
CA TYR A 68 0.20 5.33 11.07
C TYR A 68 0.15 5.17 12.59
N THR A 69 -0.47 4.09 13.05
CA THR A 69 -0.43 3.64 14.45
C THR A 69 0.18 2.25 14.53
N ILE A 70 0.92 1.96 15.61
CA ILE A 70 1.35 0.60 15.96
C ILE A 70 0.61 0.19 17.23
N ASP A 71 -0.01 -0.99 17.20
CA ASP A 71 -0.77 -1.51 18.34
C ASP A 71 0.10 -1.63 19.60
N SER A 72 -0.50 -1.36 20.76
CA SER A 72 0.22 -1.36 22.02
C SER A 72 0.64 -2.77 22.47
N SER A 73 0.00 -3.82 21.97
CA SER A 73 0.30 -5.22 22.29
C SER A 73 1.63 -5.74 21.74
N PHE A 74 2.20 -5.10 20.72
CA PHE A 74 3.56 -5.42 20.27
C PHE A 74 4.58 -5.13 21.38
N SER A 75 5.56 -6.02 21.52
CA SER A 75 6.69 -5.82 22.42
C SER A 75 7.55 -4.61 22.00
N PRO A 76 8.38 -4.04 22.90
CA PRO A 76 9.25 -2.92 22.55
C PRO A 76 10.19 -3.22 21.37
N MET A 77 10.78 -4.43 21.31
CA MET A 77 11.65 -4.85 20.20
C MET A 77 10.89 -4.96 18.87
N GLU A 78 9.66 -5.48 18.90
CA GLU A 78 8.82 -5.55 17.71
C GLU A 78 8.45 -4.15 17.20
N LYS A 79 8.09 -3.23 18.11
CA LYS A 79 7.81 -1.83 17.75
C LYS A 79 9.03 -1.16 17.13
N GLU A 80 10.20 -1.30 17.73
CA GLU A 80 11.46 -0.77 17.20
C GLU A 80 11.75 -1.31 15.80
N TYR A 81 11.56 -2.62 15.59
CA TYR A 81 11.72 -3.22 14.27
C TYR A 81 10.73 -2.65 13.24
N ILE A 82 9.46 -2.50 13.61
CA ILE A 82 8.45 -1.92 12.72
C ILE A 82 8.81 -0.46 12.39
N TYR A 83 9.26 0.33 13.36
CA TYR A 83 9.72 1.70 13.14
C TYR A 83 10.89 1.76 12.15
N ASP A 84 11.93 0.94 12.33
CA ASP A 84 13.07 0.84 11.40
C ASP A 84 12.61 0.53 9.97
N LYS A 85 11.70 -0.43 9.80
CA LYS A 85 11.21 -0.82 8.46
C LYS A 85 10.33 0.23 7.81
N ILE A 86 9.49 0.94 8.58
CA ILE A 86 8.71 2.06 8.05
C ILE A 86 9.62 3.21 7.65
N ASP A 87 10.63 3.56 8.45
CA ASP A 87 11.58 4.63 8.11
C ASP A 87 12.38 4.29 6.85
N LYS A 88 12.85 3.04 6.76
CA LYS A 88 13.51 2.53 5.55
C LYS A 88 12.58 2.56 4.33
N TYR A 89 11.32 2.15 4.45
CA TYR A 89 10.34 2.22 3.35
C TYR A 89 10.11 3.67 2.90
N SER A 90 9.91 4.59 3.86
CA SER A 90 9.78 6.04 3.65
C SER A 90 10.99 6.62 2.92
N GLY A 91 12.20 6.11 3.18
CA GLY A 91 13.44 6.53 2.53
C GLY A 91 13.55 6.21 1.02
N TYR A 92 12.74 5.29 0.49
CA TYR A 92 12.77 4.93 -0.94
C TYR A 92 11.99 5.88 -1.85
N SER A 93 11.23 6.82 -1.31
CA SER A 93 10.38 7.70 -2.10
C SER A 93 10.16 9.07 -1.44
N CYS A 94 9.33 9.89 -2.06
CA CYS A 94 8.82 11.12 -1.48
C CYS A 94 7.73 10.88 -0.41
N VAL A 95 7.10 9.70 -0.38
CA VAL A 95 6.00 9.39 0.55
C VAL A 95 6.53 9.38 1.97
N ARG A 96 5.98 10.25 2.83
CA ARG A 96 6.43 10.39 4.21
C ARG A 96 5.54 9.62 5.17
N TRP A 97 6.15 8.77 5.98
CA TRP A 97 5.46 8.01 7.02
C TRP A 97 5.72 8.61 8.40
N TYR A 98 4.66 9.02 9.09
CA TYR A 98 4.75 9.58 10.43
C TYR A 98 3.80 8.87 11.41
N PRO A 99 4.18 8.73 12.69
CA PRO A 99 3.25 8.32 13.73
C PRO A 99 2.01 9.22 13.74
N SER A 100 0.87 8.66 14.14
CA SER A 100 -0.40 9.40 14.23
C SER A 100 -0.28 10.60 15.16
N ILE A 101 -0.83 11.74 14.73
CA ILE A 101 -0.92 12.96 15.54
C ILE A 101 -2.38 13.44 15.64
N PRO A 102 -2.76 14.18 16.70
CA PRO A 102 -4.12 14.68 16.86
C PRO A 102 -4.61 15.49 15.65
N GLY A 103 -5.86 15.27 15.23
CA GLY A 103 -6.48 15.97 14.12
C GLY A 103 -6.08 15.50 12.72
N LYS A 104 -5.14 14.54 12.59
CA LYS A 104 -4.81 13.90 11.31
C LYS A 104 -5.48 12.55 11.18
N MET A 105 -5.89 12.22 9.96
CA MET A 105 -6.52 10.95 9.64
C MET A 105 -5.49 9.83 9.67
N ILE A 106 -5.81 8.73 10.36
CA ILE A 106 -4.97 7.52 10.37
C ILE A 106 -5.16 6.80 9.03
N SER A 107 -4.09 6.75 8.23
CA SER A 107 -4.08 6.12 6.91
C SER A 107 -3.74 4.63 6.99
N VAL A 108 -2.94 4.23 7.99
CA VAL A 108 -2.49 2.84 8.18
C VAL A 108 -2.50 2.46 9.66
N LYS A 109 -2.95 1.25 9.99
CA LYS A 109 -2.83 0.68 11.34
C LYS A 109 -2.01 -0.60 11.27
N ILE A 110 -0.97 -0.72 12.08
CA ILE A 110 -0.19 -1.94 12.24
C ILE A 110 -0.70 -2.67 13.48
N LEU A 111 -1.20 -3.89 13.29
CA LEU A 111 -1.92 -4.70 14.28
C LEU A 111 -1.26 -6.08 14.39
N PRO A 112 -1.31 -6.74 15.57
CA PRO A 112 -0.85 -8.12 15.69
C PRO A 112 -1.78 -9.06 14.91
N SER A 113 -1.21 -10.09 14.29
CA SER A 113 -1.95 -11.20 13.71
C SER A 113 -1.85 -12.44 14.58
N GLN A 114 -2.86 -13.31 14.55
CA GLN A 114 -2.83 -14.62 15.20
C GLN A 114 -2.58 -15.78 14.23
N SER A 115 -2.62 -15.54 12.91
CA SER A 115 -2.60 -16.60 11.90
C SER A 115 -1.57 -16.37 10.79
N THR A 116 -1.61 -15.21 10.12
CA THR A 116 -0.78 -14.92 8.94
C THR A 116 -0.40 -13.44 8.83
N CYS A 117 0.70 -13.15 8.14
CA CYS A 117 0.95 -11.80 7.62
C CYS A 117 -0.11 -11.48 6.56
N HIS A 118 -0.80 -10.36 6.68
CA HIS A 118 -1.71 -9.90 5.63
C HIS A 118 -2.04 -8.43 5.79
N THR A 119 -2.44 -7.81 4.69
CA THR A 119 -2.91 -6.43 4.66
C THR A 119 -4.36 -6.40 4.20
N ARG A 120 -5.21 -5.82 5.03
CA ARG A 120 -6.62 -5.62 4.73
C ARG A 120 -6.86 -4.17 4.37
N GLN A 121 -7.13 -3.96 3.08
CA GLN A 121 -7.72 -2.72 2.59
C GLN A 121 -9.24 -2.73 2.89
N GLY A 122 -9.62 -2.73 4.18
CA GLY A 122 -11.01 -2.86 4.62
C GLY A 122 -11.28 -2.11 5.93
N GLY A 123 -12.57 -1.90 6.27
CA GLY A 123 -12.99 -1.13 7.45
C GLY A 123 -13.29 0.34 7.13
N LYS A 124 -12.82 1.27 7.99
CA LYS A 124 -13.03 2.73 7.85
C LYS A 124 -12.48 3.24 6.51
N VAL A 125 -13.25 4.12 5.85
CA VAL A 125 -12.83 4.79 4.62
C VAL A 125 -11.49 5.50 4.84
N ASN A 126 -10.52 5.24 3.96
CA ASN A 126 -9.12 5.73 3.95
C ASN A 126 -8.13 5.10 4.96
N THR A 127 -8.52 4.10 5.75
CA THR A 127 -7.58 3.38 6.62
C THR A 127 -7.30 1.98 6.06
N THR A 128 -6.02 1.61 5.99
CA THR A 128 -5.57 0.25 5.68
C THR A 128 -5.03 -0.41 6.94
N GLU A 129 -5.36 -1.68 7.16
CA GLU A 129 -4.89 -2.44 8.33
C GLU A 129 -3.83 -3.45 7.89
N VAL A 130 -2.66 -3.41 8.51
CA VAL A 130 -1.55 -4.32 8.28
C VAL A 130 -1.42 -5.21 9.50
N PHE A 131 -1.57 -6.51 9.31
CA PHE A 131 -1.53 -7.51 10.37
C PHE A 131 -0.20 -8.26 10.32
N LEU A 132 0.57 -8.18 11.41
CA LEU A 132 1.88 -8.81 11.53
C LEU A 132 1.86 -9.91 12.60
N LEU A 133 2.12 -11.14 12.17
CA LEU A 133 2.48 -12.28 13.01
C LEU A 133 3.98 -12.21 13.36
N LYS A 134 4.42 -12.98 14.37
CA LYS A 134 5.83 -13.06 14.81
C LYS A 134 6.79 -13.45 13.68
N GLU A 135 6.37 -14.31 12.75
CA GLU A 135 7.15 -14.75 11.59
C GLU A 135 7.31 -13.64 10.53
N CYS A 136 6.48 -12.59 10.59
CA CYS A 136 6.55 -11.45 9.68
C CYS A 136 7.68 -10.48 10.02
N PHE A 137 8.39 -10.65 11.14
CA PHE A 137 9.53 -9.81 11.54
C PHE A 137 10.81 -10.15 10.76
N LYS A 138 10.66 -10.19 9.44
CA LYS A 138 11.72 -10.18 8.44
C LYS A 138 11.44 -9.01 7.51
N GLU A 139 12.49 -8.36 7.04
CA GLU A 139 12.34 -7.13 6.25
C GLU A 139 11.41 -7.34 5.05
N SER A 140 11.56 -8.45 4.34
CA SER A 140 10.72 -8.74 3.18
C SER A 140 9.22 -8.79 3.50
N TRP A 141 8.82 -9.37 4.63
CA TRP A 141 7.41 -9.49 4.99
C TRP A 141 6.84 -8.15 5.41
N VAL A 142 7.56 -7.37 6.21
CA VAL A 142 7.11 -6.01 6.57
C VAL A 142 7.00 -5.12 5.33
N MET A 143 7.99 -5.16 4.43
CA MET A 143 7.98 -4.40 3.19
C MET A 143 6.86 -4.85 2.23
N HIS A 144 6.54 -6.15 2.20
CA HIS A 144 5.42 -6.71 1.45
C HIS A 144 4.09 -6.14 1.92
N GLU A 145 3.81 -6.22 3.22
CA GLU A 145 2.55 -5.72 3.78
C GLU A 145 2.42 -4.19 3.67
N ILE A 146 3.52 -3.45 3.87
CA ILE A 146 3.53 -1.99 3.64
C ILE A 146 3.25 -1.68 2.16
N SER A 147 3.76 -2.48 1.22
CA SER A 147 3.48 -2.30 -0.22
C SER A 147 2.00 -2.54 -0.54
N HIS A 148 1.37 -3.55 0.09
CA HIS A 148 -0.07 -3.71 0.01
C HIS A 148 -0.84 -2.54 0.62
N ALA A 149 -0.34 -1.92 1.68
CA ALA A 149 -0.95 -0.73 2.27
C ALA A 149 -0.93 0.49 1.33
N MET A 150 0.04 0.53 0.42
CA MET A 150 0.17 1.52 -0.65
C MET A 150 -0.66 1.19 -1.91
N GLY A 151 -1.30 0.03 -1.99
CA GLY A 151 -2.13 -0.34 -3.15
C GLY A 151 -1.42 -1.17 -4.22
N PHE A 152 -0.25 -1.72 -3.92
CA PHE A 152 0.40 -2.69 -4.81
C PHE A 152 -0.20 -4.08 -4.58
N GLY A 153 -0.70 -4.71 -5.65
CA GLY A 153 -1.16 -6.09 -5.62
C GLY A 153 -0.01 -7.08 -5.71
N HIS A 154 -0.31 -8.37 -5.61
CA HIS A 154 0.70 -9.40 -5.83
C HIS A 154 1.10 -9.48 -7.30
N GLU A 155 2.41 -9.56 -7.56
CA GLU A 155 2.92 -9.62 -8.94
C GLU A 155 2.40 -10.85 -9.70
N HIS A 156 2.17 -11.99 -9.03
CA HIS A 156 1.62 -13.20 -9.66
C HIS A 156 0.14 -13.09 -10.02
N GLN A 157 -0.58 -12.08 -9.52
CA GLN A 157 -1.99 -11.87 -9.86
C GLN A 157 -2.15 -10.96 -11.09
N ARG A 158 -1.06 -10.52 -11.74
CA ARG A 158 -1.11 -9.77 -12.99
C ARG A 158 -1.76 -10.59 -14.10
N ARG A 159 -2.55 -9.92 -14.96
CA ARG A 159 -3.21 -10.58 -16.11
C ARG A 159 -2.24 -11.20 -17.11
N ASP A 160 -1.01 -10.72 -17.17
CA ASP A 160 0.05 -11.25 -18.03
C ASP A 160 0.94 -12.31 -17.33
N ARG A 161 0.65 -12.72 -16.09
CA ARG A 161 1.45 -13.73 -15.36
C ARG A 161 1.66 -15.01 -16.19
N ASN A 162 0.63 -15.49 -16.87
CA ASN A 162 0.68 -16.74 -17.64
C ASN A 162 1.62 -16.67 -18.86
N CYS A 163 2.07 -15.48 -19.27
CA CYS A 163 3.15 -15.36 -20.25
C CYS A 163 4.52 -15.77 -19.67
N PHE A 164 4.67 -15.72 -18.34
CA PHE A 164 5.94 -15.87 -17.63
C PHE A 164 6.00 -17.12 -16.77
N MET A 165 4.89 -17.53 -16.18
CA MET A 165 4.81 -18.67 -15.27
C MET A 165 3.53 -19.47 -15.44
N ASP A 166 3.62 -20.76 -15.19
CA ASP A 166 2.48 -21.64 -14.99
C ASP A 166 2.13 -21.73 -13.50
N VAL A 167 0.84 -21.88 -13.19
CA VAL A 167 0.33 -22.13 -11.84
C VAL A 167 -0.27 -23.51 -11.80
N ASP A 168 0.04 -24.29 -10.76
CA ASP A 168 -0.53 -25.62 -10.60
C ASP A 168 -2.06 -25.56 -10.55
N GLN A 169 -2.71 -26.42 -11.34
CA GLN A 169 -4.15 -26.37 -11.59
C GLN A 169 -4.97 -26.51 -10.31
N ILE A 170 -4.45 -27.25 -9.31
CA ILE A 170 -5.08 -27.44 -8.01
C ILE A 170 -5.31 -26.12 -7.25
N HIS A 171 -4.56 -25.08 -7.57
CA HIS A 171 -4.67 -23.77 -6.93
C HIS A 171 -5.52 -22.77 -7.71
N LEU A 172 -5.95 -23.08 -8.93
CA LEU A 172 -6.67 -22.13 -9.78
C LEU A 172 -8.09 -21.81 -9.28
N GLU A 173 -8.66 -22.62 -8.40
CA GLU A 173 -9.95 -22.36 -7.73
C GLU A 173 -9.79 -21.56 -6.42
N ASN A 174 -8.56 -21.27 -5.99
CA ASN A 174 -8.30 -20.43 -4.83
C ASN A 174 -8.12 -18.97 -5.25
N SER A 175 -8.91 -18.08 -4.65
CA SER A 175 -8.91 -16.63 -4.95
C SER A 175 -7.56 -15.95 -4.79
N ASP A 176 -6.64 -16.50 -3.98
CA ASP A 176 -5.26 -16.00 -3.83
C ASP A 176 -4.43 -16.11 -5.12
N TYR A 177 -4.86 -16.95 -6.06
CA TYR A 177 -4.18 -17.21 -7.34
C TYR A 177 -4.90 -16.61 -8.56
N TYR A 178 -6.05 -15.98 -8.33
CA TYR A 178 -6.83 -15.33 -9.38
C TYR A 178 -6.06 -14.19 -10.04
N LEU A 179 -6.30 -13.99 -11.33
CA LEU A 179 -5.81 -12.82 -12.05
C LEU A 179 -6.66 -11.61 -11.67
N ILE A 180 -6.04 -10.56 -11.14
CA ILE A 180 -6.74 -9.34 -10.73
C ILE A 180 -6.65 -8.31 -11.86
N PRO A 181 -7.81 -7.81 -12.36
CA PRO A 181 -7.82 -6.91 -13.49
C PRO A 181 -6.98 -5.63 -13.31
N ASN A 182 -6.97 -5.05 -12.12
CA ASN A 182 -6.41 -3.72 -11.89
C ASN A 182 -4.93 -3.70 -11.49
N ILE A 183 -4.23 -4.84 -11.56
CA ILE A 183 -2.78 -4.86 -11.34
C ILE A 183 -2.07 -4.35 -12.58
N ASP A 184 -1.14 -3.43 -12.35
CA ASP A 184 -0.42 -2.74 -13.40
C ASP A 184 0.44 -3.69 -14.23
N THR A 185 0.28 -3.63 -15.55
CA THR A 185 1.06 -4.39 -16.54
C THR A 185 1.90 -3.51 -17.46
N SER A 186 1.94 -2.20 -17.21
CA SER A 186 2.77 -1.25 -17.97
C SER A 186 4.28 -1.38 -17.66
N PHE A 187 4.61 -1.89 -16.49
CA PHE A 187 5.97 -2.30 -16.13
C PHE A 187 6.22 -3.76 -16.55
N PRO A 188 7.46 -4.13 -16.93
CA PRO A 188 7.81 -5.52 -17.16
C PRO A 188 7.48 -6.41 -15.95
N TYR A 189 7.32 -7.71 -16.18
CA TYR A 189 7.05 -8.65 -15.09
C TYR A 189 8.25 -8.72 -14.14
N ASP A 190 8.02 -8.36 -12.87
CA ASP A 190 9.07 -8.36 -11.88
C ASP A 190 9.10 -9.67 -11.09
N TRP A 191 9.86 -10.64 -11.61
CA TRP A 191 10.21 -11.88 -10.91
C TRP A 191 10.68 -11.63 -9.48
N THR A 192 11.25 -10.46 -9.24
CA THR A 192 11.93 -10.10 -8.02
C THR A 192 11.15 -9.24 -7.05
N SER A 193 9.89 -8.95 -7.37
CA SER A 193 9.05 -8.10 -6.56
C SER A 193 8.88 -8.70 -5.16
N VAL A 194 8.91 -7.82 -4.15
CA VAL A 194 8.57 -8.21 -2.78
C VAL A 194 7.14 -8.75 -2.71
N THR A 195 6.24 -8.34 -3.61
CA THR A 195 4.83 -8.76 -3.65
C THR A 195 4.60 -10.04 -4.46
N HIS A 196 5.65 -10.65 -5.02
CA HIS A 196 5.53 -11.92 -5.71
C HIS A 196 5.47 -13.09 -4.70
N PHE A 197 4.47 -13.98 -4.83
CA PHE A 197 4.39 -15.18 -3.98
C PHE A 197 5.62 -16.10 -4.13
N ARG A 198 5.97 -16.79 -3.04
CA ARG A 198 7.20 -17.60 -2.90
C ARG A 198 7.00 -19.10 -3.05
N PHE A 199 5.80 -19.54 -3.39
CA PHE A 199 5.44 -20.96 -3.41
C PHE A 199 5.96 -21.64 -4.67
N ARG A 200 7.18 -22.18 -4.61
CA ARG A 200 7.82 -22.84 -5.75
C ARG A 200 7.10 -24.09 -6.23
N ASP A 201 6.40 -24.76 -5.33
CA ASP A 201 5.58 -25.92 -5.68
C ASP A 201 4.33 -25.51 -6.47
N THR A 202 3.87 -24.27 -6.30
CA THR A 202 2.68 -23.73 -6.95
C THR A 202 3.01 -22.99 -8.25
N PHE A 203 4.05 -22.16 -8.25
CA PHE A 203 4.45 -21.34 -9.39
C PHE A 203 5.65 -21.96 -10.10
N LYS A 204 5.48 -22.28 -11.38
CA LYS A 204 6.51 -22.88 -12.23
C LYS A 204 6.87 -21.88 -13.33
N PRO A 205 8.00 -21.16 -13.22
CA PRO A 205 8.47 -20.28 -14.29
C PRO A 205 8.62 -21.04 -15.60
N ARG A 206 8.19 -20.42 -16.71
CA ARG A 206 8.39 -21.05 -18.01
C ARG A 206 9.85 -20.98 -18.41
N ARG A 207 10.41 -22.10 -18.86
CA ARG A 207 11.84 -22.18 -19.22
C ARG A 207 12.23 -21.25 -20.37
N ASP A 208 11.36 -21.07 -21.34
CA ASP A 208 11.54 -20.16 -22.47
C ASP A 208 11.56 -18.69 -22.01
N ALA A 209 10.67 -18.30 -21.09
CA ALA A 209 10.70 -16.99 -20.46
C ALA A 209 12.02 -16.77 -19.70
N LEU A 210 12.45 -17.73 -18.88
CA LEU A 210 13.70 -17.62 -18.14
C LEU A 210 14.91 -17.42 -19.07
N GLN A 211 14.98 -18.17 -20.17
CA GLN A 211 16.04 -18.06 -21.17
C GLN A 211 16.02 -16.68 -21.84
N VAL A 212 14.84 -16.20 -22.24
CA VAL A 212 14.71 -14.88 -22.86
C VAL A 212 15.14 -13.80 -21.90
N PHE A 213 14.65 -13.78 -20.65
CA PHE A 213 14.96 -12.71 -19.69
C PHE A 213 16.28 -12.88 -18.95
N GLY A 214 17.03 -13.96 -19.19
CA GLY A 214 18.33 -14.20 -18.54
C GLY A 214 18.20 -14.32 -17.02
N THR A 215 17.09 -14.87 -16.55
CA THR A 215 16.83 -15.12 -15.12
C THR A 215 16.79 -16.63 -14.84
N ASN A 216 16.58 -17.03 -13.59
CA ASN A 216 16.53 -18.43 -13.19
C ASN A 216 15.36 -18.69 -12.23
N GLU A 217 15.02 -19.98 -12.07
CA GLU A 217 13.94 -20.43 -11.18
C GLU A 217 14.20 -20.10 -9.70
N THR A 218 15.42 -19.82 -9.29
CA THR A 218 15.71 -19.52 -7.88
C THR A 218 15.43 -18.06 -7.51
N ARG A 219 15.17 -17.22 -8.51
CA ARG A 219 15.02 -15.77 -8.36
C ARG A 219 13.57 -15.30 -8.31
N PHE A 220 12.54 -16.13 -8.27
CA PHE A 220 11.18 -15.61 -8.04
C PHE A 220 10.79 -15.63 -6.57
N GLY A 221 10.19 -14.53 -6.10
CA GLY A 221 9.76 -14.36 -4.69
C GLY A 221 10.88 -14.41 -3.65
N ALA A 222 12.15 -14.49 -4.03
CA ALA A 222 13.26 -14.79 -3.12
C ALA A 222 13.89 -13.58 -2.41
N TYR A 223 13.18 -12.45 -2.27
CA TYR A 223 13.85 -11.17 -1.96
C TYR A 223 13.69 -10.76 -0.50
N GLU A 224 14.79 -10.38 0.12
CA GLU A 224 14.84 -9.89 1.50
C GLU A 224 14.34 -8.44 1.63
N ARG A 225 14.15 -7.73 0.51
CA ARG A 225 13.90 -6.28 0.42
C ARG A 225 13.08 -5.94 -0.84
N LEU A 226 12.68 -4.69 -0.99
CA LEU A 226 12.07 -4.17 -2.23
C LEU A 226 13.00 -4.38 -3.43
N SER A 227 12.43 -4.80 -4.56
CA SER A 227 13.16 -4.82 -5.82
C SER A 227 13.40 -3.40 -6.33
N SER A 228 14.32 -3.24 -7.30
CA SER A 228 14.46 -1.96 -7.98
C SER A 228 13.15 -1.52 -8.65
N MET A 229 12.37 -2.46 -9.21
CA MET A 229 11.13 -2.14 -9.90
C MET A 229 9.99 -1.79 -8.94
N ASP A 230 9.96 -2.38 -7.74
CA ASP A 230 9.05 -1.96 -6.67
C ASP A 230 9.28 -0.48 -6.33
N ILE A 231 10.54 -0.05 -6.22
CA ILE A 231 10.93 1.34 -5.95
C ILE A 231 10.56 2.26 -7.12
N TRP A 232 10.75 1.83 -8.37
CA TRP A 232 10.30 2.58 -9.56
C TRP A 232 8.79 2.77 -9.58
N LYS A 233 8.02 1.71 -9.32
CA LYS A 233 6.56 1.79 -9.21
C LYS A 233 6.16 2.76 -8.10
N LEU A 234 6.78 2.68 -6.92
CA LEU A 234 6.51 3.60 -5.81
C LEU A 234 6.75 5.07 -6.19
N ASN A 235 7.86 5.39 -6.83
CA ASN A 235 8.17 6.77 -7.21
C ASN A 235 7.32 7.28 -8.39
N TYR A 236 7.01 6.42 -9.36
CA TYR A 236 6.12 6.76 -10.47
C TYR A 236 4.71 7.10 -9.98
N TYR A 237 4.13 6.25 -9.12
CA TYR A 237 2.75 6.42 -8.66
C TYR A 237 2.54 7.54 -7.65
N PHE A 238 3.57 7.92 -6.88
CA PHE A 238 3.41 8.83 -5.75
C PHE A 238 4.30 10.07 -5.79
N CYS A 239 5.30 10.15 -6.66
CA CYS A 239 6.35 11.19 -6.57
C CYS A 239 6.62 11.96 -7.85
N GLY A 240 5.89 11.66 -8.92
CA GLY A 240 6.06 12.27 -10.24
C GLY A 240 7.33 11.78 -10.91
N GLY A 241 7.84 10.62 -10.48
CA GLY A 241 8.99 9.99 -11.09
C GLY A 241 8.68 9.54 -12.51
N GLU A 242 9.71 9.52 -13.36
CA GLU A 242 9.63 8.96 -14.71
C GLU A 242 9.29 7.48 -14.67
N HIS A 243 8.69 6.98 -15.75
CA HIS A 243 8.34 5.58 -15.83
C HIS A 243 9.61 4.73 -16.02
N TYR A 244 9.65 3.51 -15.48
CA TYR A 244 10.81 2.61 -15.63
C TYR A 244 11.24 2.45 -17.09
N CYS A 245 10.27 2.41 -18.01
CA CYS A 245 10.54 2.24 -19.45
C CYS A 245 11.17 3.45 -20.12
N ASP A 246 11.13 4.63 -19.52
CA ASP A 246 11.81 5.82 -20.04
C ASP A 246 13.32 5.68 -19.88
N HIS A 247 13.77 5.00 -18.81
CA HIS A 247 15.17 4.72 -18.54
C HIS A 247 15.66 3.37 -19.09
N PHE A 248 14.77 2.39 -19.21
CA PHE A 248 15.10 1.03 -19.67
C PHE A 248 14.24 0.58 -20.87
N PRO A 249 14.22 1.35 -21.97
CA PRO A 249 13.31 1.09 -23.09
C PRO A 249 13.55 -0.27 -23.75
N GLY A 250 14.80 -0.75 -23.80
CA GLY A 250 15.13 -2.07 -24.33
C GLY A 250 14.53 -3.22 -23.52
N HIS A 251 14.51 -3.11 -22.18
CA HIS A 251 13.90 -4.13 -21.32
C HIS A 251 12.36 -4.12 -21.49
N CYS A 252 11.76 -2.93 -21.53
CA CYS A 252 10.31 -2.82 -21.73
C CYS A 252 9.86 -3.30 -23.10
N LYS A 253 10.56 -2.92 -24.17
CA LYS A 253 10.28 -3.42 -25.52
C LYS A 253 10.36 -4.95 -25.56
N LYS A 254 11.42 -5.53 -24.99
CA LYS A 254 11.56 -6.99 -24.89
C LYS A 254 10.41 -7.66 -24.13
N SER A 255 9.94 -7.06 -23.04
CA SER A 255 8.77 -7.56 -22.30
C SER A 255 7.48 -7.47 -23.10
N GLN A 256 7.26 -6.35 -23.81
CA GLN A 256 6.09 -6.15 -24.66
C GLN A 256 6.06 -7.11 -25.85
N ASP A 257 7.22 -7.30 -26.50
CA ASP A 257 7.40 -8.25 -27.60
C ASP A 257 7.12 -9.68 -27.11
N TRP A 258 7.61 -10.04 -25.91
CA TRP A 258 7.35 -11.34 -25.28
C TRP A 258 5.87 -11.60 -25.01
N VAL A 259 5.18 -10.66 -24.36
CA VAL A 259 3.73 -10.76 -24.07
C VAL A 259 2.92 -10.85 -25.35
N SER A 260 3.28 -10.06 -26.38
CA SER A 260 2.60 -10.07 -27.67
C SER A 260 2.76 -11.42 -28.39
N ALA A 261 3.98 -11.97 -28.39
CA ALA A 261 4.29 -13.25 -29.02
C ALA A 261 3.64 -14.46 -28.30
N ASN A 262 3.39 -14.36 -27.00
CA ASN A 262 2.81 -15.42 -26.16
C ASN A 262 1.37 -15.10 -25.73
N SER A 263 0.67 -14.23 -26.46
CA SER A 263 -0.66 -13.72 -26.07
C SER A 263 -1.70 -14.82 -25.79
N ARG A 264 -1.61 -15.96 -26.49
CA ARG A 264 -2.50 -17.12 -26.26
C ARG A 264 -2.30 -17.70 -24.86
N GLU A 265 -1.06 -17.82 -24.42
CA GLU A 265 -0.70 -18.35 -23.11
C GLU A 265 -1.05 -17.37 -22.00
N CYS A 266 -0.80 -16.07 -22.23
CA CYS A 266 -1.23 -15.00 -21.33
C CYS A 266 -2.74 -15.05 -21.03
N MET A 267 -3.56 -15.33 -22.05
CA MET A 267 -5.02 -15.40 -21.96
C MET A 267 -5.57 -16.73 -21.44
N LYS A 268 -4.73 -17.72 -21.10
CA LYS A 268 -5.23 -18.97 -20.50
C LYS A 268 -6.01 -18.62 -19.23
N ALA A 269 -7.31 -18.92 -19.26
CA ALA A 269 -8.19 -18.63 -18.14
C ALA A 269 -7.68 -19.35 -16.89
N THR A 270 -7.45 -18.57 -15.83
CA THR A 270 -7.50 -19.11 -14.47
C THR A 270 -8.98 -19.17 -14.16
N VAL A 271 -9.51 -20.37 -13.93
CA VAL A 271 -10.95 -20.62 -13.71
C VAL A 271 -11.50 -19.59 -12.71
N VAL A 272 -12.60 -18.93 -13.06
CA VAL A 272 -13.30 -17.95 -12.20
C VAL A 272 -14.37 -18.68 -11.41
#